data_AF-L5NZM8-F1
#
_entry.id   AF-L5NZM8-F1
#
_cell.length_a   1.000
_cell.length_b   1.000
_cell.length_c   1.000
_cell.angle_alpha   90.00
_cell.angle_beta   90.00
_cell.angle_gamma   90.00
#
_symmetry.space_group_name_H-M   'P 1'
#
loop_
_entity.id
_entity.type
_entity.pdbx_description
1 polymer ?
#
loop_
_entity_poly.entity_id
_entity_poly.type
_entity_poly.pdbx_seq_one_letter_code
_entity_poly.pdbx_strand_id
1 'polypeptide(L)'
;PWTVSESEPVYPRAAALLREIATEHYFEDGNKRTAWLTMRDYLDRHGEKPADTGETAVQVMKRIRRFDTEELAIWLESGDLDHHKLEP
;
A
#
# COMPACT_ATOMS: atom_id res chain seq x y z
N PRO A 1 18.83 28.86 8.12
CA PRO A 1 18.62 27.91 7.00
C PRO A 1 18.45 26.50 7.56
N TRP A 2 17.21 25.99 7.59
CA TRP A 2 16.96 24.62 8.01
C TRP A 2 17.31 23.71 6.83
N THR A 3 18.39 22.97 6.99
CA THR A 3 18.97 22.10 5.97
C THR A 3 18.38 20.70 6.13
N VAL A 4 17.94 20.12 5.01
CA VAL A 4 17.30 18.81 4.81
C VAL A 4 15.85 18.72 5.33
N SER A 5 14.88 18.94 4.44
CA SER A 5 13.61 18.24 4.56
C SER A 5 13.89 16.80 4.14
N GLU A 6 14.12 15.91 5.11
CA GLU A 6 13.96 14.47 4.87
C GLU A 6 12.51 14.31 4.41
N SER A 7 12.29 14.24 3.09
CA SER A 7 10.97 13.94 2.57
C SER A 7 10.57 12.61 3.17
N GLU A 8 9.53 12.61 4.00
CA GLU A 8 8.96 11.40 4.58
C GLU A 8 8.79 10.36 3.45
N PRO A 9 9.29 9.12 3.62
CA PRO A 9 9.35 8.18 2.52
C PRO A 9 7.92 7.84 2.07
N VAL A 10 7.60 8.23 0.83
CA VAL A 10 6.25 8.24 0.27
C VAL A 10 5.63 6.84 0.28
N TYR A 11 6.39 5.81 -0.13
CA TYR A 11 5.89 4.44 -0.20
C TYR A 11 5.59 3.80 1.18
N PRO A 12 6.44 3.92 2.22
CA PRO A 12 6.09 3.50 3.58
C PRO A 12 4.78 4.11 4.10
N ARG A 13 4.54 5.40 3.85
CA ARG A 13 3.29 6.05 4.29
C ARG A 13 2.08 5.59 3.48
N ALA A 14 2.25 5.40 2.18
CA ALA A 14 1.23 4.81 1.30
C ALA A 14 0.88 3.37 1.72
N ALA A 15 1.88 2.57 2.07
CA ALA A 15 1.73 1.20 2.55
C ALA A 15 1.01 1.13 3.90
N ALA A 16 1.33 2.05 4.84
CA ALA A 16 0.64 2.15 6.12
C ALA A 16 -0.86 2.45 5.92
N LEU A 17 -1.19 3.44 5.10
CA LEU A 17 -2.58 3.78 4.74
C LEU A 17 -3.31 2.57 4.12
N LEU A 18 -2.64 1.85 3.22
CA LEU A 18 -3.21 0.67 2.58
C LEU A 18 -3.51 -0.44 3.61
N ARG A 19 -2.54 -0.76 4.47
CA ARG A 19 -2.65 -1.85 5.43
C ARG A 19 -3.67 -1.54 6.51
N GLU A 20 -3.52 -0.42 7.19
CA GLU A 20 -4.34 -0.06 8.35
C GLU A 20 -5.81 0.09 7.96
N ILE A 21 -6.12 0.86 6.91
CA ILE A 21 -7.52 1.01 6.46
C ILE A 21 -8.12 -0.34 6.04
N ALA A 22 -7.34 -1.22 5.40
CA ALA A 22 -7.83 -2.52 4.98
C ALA A 22 -8.04 -3.50 6.16
N THR A 23 -7.35 -3.35 7.28
CA THR A 23 -7.34 -4.34 8.37
C THR A 23 -8.08 -3.92 9.64
N GLU A 24 -8.21 -2.62 9.91
CA GLU A 24 -8.79 -2.06 11.15
C GLU A 24 -10.32 -1.97 11.14
N HIS A 25 -10.99 -2.33 10.05
CA HIS A 25 -12.47 -2.39 9.94
C HIS A 25 -13.17 -1.07 10.33
N TYR A 26 -12.66 0.06 9.85
CA TYR A 26 -13.27 1.38 10.10
C TYR A 26 -14.71 1.52 9.57
N PHE A 27 -15.07 0.72 8.56
CA PHE A 27 -16.38 0.74 7.90
C PHE A 27 -17.08 -0.62 8.00
N GLU A 28 -18.42 -0.62 7.93
CA GLU A 28 -19.23 -1.85 7.87
C GLU A 28 -18.88 -2.72 6.65
N ASP A 29 -18.61 -2.08 5.50
CA ASP A 29 -18.07 -2.71 4.29
C ASP A 29 -17.20 -1.69 3.51
N GLY A 30 -16.46 -2.17 2.52
CA GLY A 30 -15.70 -1.33 1.59
C GLY A 30 -14.30 -0.97 2.07
N ASN A 31 -13.86 -1.43 3.26
CA ASN A 31 -12.53 -1.15 3.83
C ASN A 31 -11.38 -1.31 2.82
N LYS A 32 -11.34 -2.44 2.09
CA LYS A 32 -10.31 -2.70 1.07
C LYS A 32 -10.36 -1.73 -0.10
N ARG A 33 -11.57 -1.36 -0.56
CA ARG A 33 -11.74 -0.41 -1.66
C ARG A 33 -11.30 0.98 -1.23
N THR A 34 -11.69 1.39 -0.03
CA THR A 34 -11.27 2.67 0.56
C THR A 34 -9.75 2.72 0.74
N ALA A 35 -9.15 1.67 1.30
CA ALA A 35 -7.70 1.58 1.45
C ALA A 35 -6.94 1.75 0.13
N TRP A 36 -7.36 1.03 -0.92
CA TRP A 36 -6.76 1.12 -2.26
C TRP A 36 -6.85 2.53 -2.85
N LEU A 37 -8.04 3.15 -2.77
CA LEU A 37 -8.25 4.50 -3.30
C LEU A 37 -7.46 5.55 -2.52
N THR A 38 -7.44 5.46 -1.19
CA THR A 38 -6.69 6.38 -0.32
C THR A 38 -5.19 6.28 -0.57
N MET A 39 -4.66 5.06 -0.65
CA MET A 39 -3.24 4.83 -0.98
C MET A 39 -2.89 5.43 -2.35
N ARG A 40 -3.71 5.17 -3.37
CA ARG A 40 -3.46 5.66 -4.74
C ARG A 40 -3.56 7.19 -4.83
N ASP A 41 -4.55 7.79 -4.18
CA ASP A 41 -4.69 9.26 -4.10
C ASP A 41 -3.51 9.89 -3.34
N TYR A 42 -3.03 9.25 -2.27
CA TYR A 42 -1.84 9.70 -1.56
C TYR A 42 -0.59 9.68 -2.46
N LEU A 43 -0.34 8.58 -3.18
CA LEU A 43 0.79 8.49 -4.13
C LEU A 43 0.69 9.54 -5.24
N ASP A 44 -0.50 9.69 -5.84
CA ASP A 44 -0.73 10.65 -6.93
C ASP A 44 -0.44 12.10 -6.50
N ARG A 45 -0.82 12.48 -5.27
CA ARG A 45 -0.49 13.80 -4.69
C ARG A 45 1.00 14.03 -4.48
N HIS A 46 1.80 12.97 -4.43
CA HIS A 46 3.26 13.01 -4.35
C HIS A 46 3.93 12.80 -5.72
N GLY A 47 3.17 12.69 -6.80
CA GLY A 47 3.70 12.44 -8.15
C GLY A 47 4.09 10.98 -8.40
N GLU A 48 3.74 10.07 -7.51
CA GLU A 48 4.09 8.65 -7.54
C GLU A 48 2.90 7.78 -7.99
N LYS A 49 3.19 6.53 -8.35
CA LYS A 49 2.18 5.52 -8.70
C LYS A 49 2.60 4.16 -8.14
N PRO A 50 1.65 3.28 -7.76
CA PRO A 50 2.00 1.92 -7.42
C PRO A 50 2.55 1.20 -8.65
N ALA A 51 3.61 0.42 -8.47
CA ALA A 51 4.24 -0.37 -9.52
C ALA A 51 3.28 -1.42 -10.13
N ASP A 52 2.30 -1.87 -9.37
CA ASP A 52 1.31 -2.86 -9.78
C ASP A 52 -0.13 -2.43 -9.46
N THR A 53 -1.05 -2.67 -10.40
CA THR A 53 -2.48 -2.34 -10.29
C THR A 53 -3.40 -3.44 -10.85
N GLY A 54 -2.84 -4.61 -11.21
CA GLY A 54 -3.54 -5.68 -11.93
C GLY A 54 -4.06 -6.82 -11.03
N GLU A 55 -4.07 -8.04 -11.59
CA GLU A 55 -4.53 -9.24 -10.86
C GLU A 55 -3.69 -9.49 -9.59
N THR A 56 -2.39 -9.24 -9.65
CA THR A 56 -1.51 -9.37 -8.48
C THR A 56 -1.93 -8.42 -7.35
N ALA A 57 -2.25 -7.14 -7.65
CA ALA A 57 -2.84 -6.23 -6.67
C ALA A 57 -4.15 -6.75 -6.05
N VAL A 58 -5.03 -7.38 -6.84
CA VAL A 58 -6.24 -8.03 -6.32
C VAL A 58 -5.88 -9.16 -5.34
N GLN A 59 -4.87 -9.97 -5.64
CA GLN A 59 -4.43 -11.06 -4.78
C GLN A 59 -3.75 -10.56 -3.50
N VAL A 60 -2.93 -9.51 -3.59
CA VAL A 60 -2.34 -8.82 -2.43
C VAL A 60 -3.46 -8.29 -1.54
N MET A 61 -4.45 -7.58 -2.08
CA MET A 61 -5.59 -7.06 -1.31
C MET A 61 -6.44 -8.17 -0.66
N LYS A 62 -6.56 -9.34 -1.29
CA LYS A 62 -7.22 -10.50 -0.68
C LYS A 62 -6.47 -10.99 0.57
N ARG A 63 -5.13 -10.98 0.52
CA ARG A 63 -4.23 -11.56 1.53
C ARG A 63 -3.44 -10.53 2.32
N ILE A 64 -3.87 -9.27 2.32
CA ILE A 64 -3.11 -8.13 2.85
C ILE A 64 -2.59 -8.31 4.28
N ARG A 65 -3.30 -9.08 5.12
CA ARG A 65 -2.89 -9.43 6.49
C ARG A 65 -1.62 -10.29 6.58
N ARG A 66 -1.18 -10.90 5.48
CA ARG A 66 0.06 -11.70 5.40
C ARG A 66 1.30 -10.84 5.14
N PHE A 67 1.10 -9.59 4.76
CA PHE A 67 2.16 -8.63 4.47
C PHE A 67 2.27 -7.61 5.60
N ASP A 68 3.49 -7.28 5.98
CA ASP A 68 3.74 -6.11 6.81
C ASP A 68 3.83 -4.82 5.97
N THR A 69 3.98 -3.69 6.64
CA THR A 69 4.02 -2.38 5.98
C THR A 69 5.27 -2.21 5.11
N GLU A 70 6.40 -2.80 5.49
CA GLU A 70 7.65 -2.69 4.74
C GLU A 70 7.58 -3.48 3.44
N GLU A 71 7.06 -4.70 3.49
CA GLU A 71 6.81 -5.53 2.31
C GLU A 71 5.85 -4.86 1.33
N LEU A 72 4.77 -4.25 1.85
CA LEU A 72 3.83 -3.50 1.02
C LEU A 72 4.47 -2.24 0.42
N ALA A 73 5.40 -1.58 1.13
CA ALA A 73 6.11 -0.41 0.59
C ALA A 73 7.01 -0.81 -0.59
N ILE A 74 7.78 -1.88 -0.43
CA ILE A 74 8.64 -2.44 -1.48
C ILE A 74 7.80 -2.85 -2.70
N TRP A 75 6.67 -3.51 -2.47
CA TRP A 75 5.75 -3.91 -3.53
C TRP A 75 5.15 -2.70 -4.25
N LEU A 76 4.72 -1.66 -3.52
CA LEU A 76 4.19 -0.45 -4.14
C LEU A 76 5.25 0.30 -4.97
N GLU A 77 6.50 0.30 -4.53
CA GLU A 77 7.60 1.02 -5.20
C GLU A 77 8.14 0.27 -6.42
N SER A 78 8.36 -1.04 -6.31
CA SER A 78 9.13 -1.82 -7.29
C SER A 78 8.34 -2.96 -7.93
N GLY A 79 7.20 -3.33 -7.36
CA GLY A 79 6.43 -4.51 -7.73
C GLY A 79 6.99 -5.81 -7.16
N ASP A 80 8.13 -5.78 -6.45
CA ASP A 80 8.72 -6.95 -5.82
C ASP A 80 7.90 -7.40 -4.60
N LEU A 81 7.64 -8.70 -4.51
CA LEU A 81 6.85 -9.28 -3.43
C LEU A 81 7.15 -10.78 -3.25
N ASP A 82 6.96 -11.27 -2.03
CA ASP A 82 6.99 -12.72 -1.77
C ASP A 82 5.71 -13.38 -2.30
N HIS A 83 5.80 -13.94 -3.52
CA HIS A 83 4.68 -14.62 -4.17
C HIS A 83 4.13 -15.84 -3.41
N HIS A 84 4.91 -16.47 -2.52
CA HIS A 84 4.39 -17.58 -1.72
C HIS A 84 3.27 -17.13 -0.77
N LYS A 85 3.31 -15.87 -0.33
CA LYS A 85 2.24 -15.28 0.48
C LYS A 85 0.94 -15.12 -0.30
N LEU A 86 0.96 -15.19 -1.64
CA LEU A 86 -0.23 -15.14 -2.51
C LEU A 86 -0.89 -16.50 -2.74
N GLU A 87 -0.27 -17.60 -2.33
CA GLU A 87 -0.86 -18.93 -2.46
C GLU A 87 -2.11 -19.07 -1.55
N PRO A 88 -3.09 -19.94 -1.88
CA PRO A 88 -4.27 -20.19 -1.05
C PRO A 88 -3.93 -20.48 0.42
#